data_AF-A0A7C2KE11-F1
#
_entry.id   AF-A0A7C2KE11-F1
#
_cell.length_a   1.000
_cell.length_b   1.000
_cell.length_c   1.000
_cell.angle_alpha   90.00
_cell.angle_beta   90.00
_cell.angle_gamma   90.00
#
_symmetry.space_group_name_H-M   'P 1'
#
loop_
_entity.id
_entity.type
_entity.pdbx_description
1 polymer ?
#
loop_
_entity_poly.entity_id
_entity_poly.type
_entity_poly.pdbx_seq_one_letter_code
_entity_poly.pdbx_strand_id
1 'polypeptide(L)'
;EGKGPDLVIELLSKSTKKIDQNEKKWIYQDKLKVPEYFWYDPWTDEWAGFRLTEGAYESIQEDQDNHLISRKLNLALCQWEGLYQDVDSTWLRWCDTEGNLLLLLSEKERHRANIEHLRANQERQRADQERQRADRLVEQLKNLGVNPDDSL
;
A
#
# COMPACT_ATOMS: atom_id res chain seq x y z
N GLU A 1 30.83 -7.02 14.57
CA GLU A 1 30.44 -6.94 13.15
C GLU A 1 28.95 -6.65 13.04
N GLY A 2 28.55 -5.80 12.09
CA GLY A 2 27.14 -5.50 11.84
C GLY A 2 26.53 -6.53 10.88
N LYS A 3 25.28 -6.91 11.12
CA LYS A 3 24.52 -7.79 10.21
C LYS A 3 24.35 -7.08 8.86
N GLY A 4 24.67 -7.76 7.76
CA GLY A 4 24.38 -7.29 6.40
C GLY A 4 22.86 -7.20 6.13
N PRO A 5 22.45 -6.62 4.99
CA PRO A 5 21.04 -6.51 4.64
C PRO A 5 20.42 -7.89 4.42
N ASP A 6 19.13 -8.05 4.77
CA ASP A 6 18.38 -9.28 4.51
C ASP A 6 17.98 -9.39 3.02
N LEU A 7 17.85 -8.27 2.31
CA LEU A 7 17.68 -8.21 0.86
C LEU A 7 18.17 -6.89 0.27
N VAL A 8 18.36 -6.86 -1.05
CA VAL A 8 18.64 -5.65 -1.83
C VAL A 8 17.68 -5.57 -3.03
N ILE A 9 17.22 -4.37 -3.36
CA ILE A 9 16.42 -4.08 -4.56
C ILE A 9 17.10 -2.97 -5.34
N GLU A 10 17.34 -3.20 -6.63
CA GLU A 10 17.92 -2.20 -7.55
C GLU A 10 16.88 -1.72 -8.56
N LEU A 11 16.78 -0.40 -8.74
CA LEU A 11 15.95 0.20 -9.79
C LEU A 11 16.84 0.47 -11.01
N LEU A 12 16.61 -0.28 -12.07
CA LEU A 12 17.44 -0.27 -13.27
C LEU A 12 17.10 0.92 -14.15
N SER A 13 18.11 1.69 -14.54
CA SER A 13 18.03 2.65 -15.64
C SER A 13 18.86 2.20 -16.84
N LYS A 14 18.69 2.85 -18.00
CA LYS A 14 19.47 2.55 -19.21
C LYS A 14 20.99 2.52 -18.98
N SER A 15 21.52 3.33 -18.07
CA SER A 15 22.96 3.39 -17.76
C SER A 15 23.44 2.35 -16.74
N THR A 16 22.54 1.76 -15.95
CA THR A 16 22.89 0.90 -14.79
C THR A 16 22.53 -0.57 -14.99
N LYS A 17 21.58 -0.87 -15.89
CA LYS A 17 21.07 -2.22 -16.22
C LYS A 17 22.17 -3.30 -16.31
N LYS A 18 23.24 -3.06 -17.08
CA LYS A 18 24.32 -4.04 -17.27
C LYS A 18 25.13 -4.31 -15.99
N ILE A 19 25.35 -3.28 -15.17
CA ILE A 19 26.13 -3.39 -13.93
C ILE A 19 25.31 -4.11 -12.87
N ASP A 20 24.04 -3.75 -12.73
CA ASP A 20 23.14 -4.31 -11.72
C ASP A 20 22.79 -5.77 -12.01
N GLN A 21 22.61 -6.13 -13.28
CA GLN A 21 22.31 -7.52 -13.68
C GLN A 21 23.53 -8.46 -13.57
N ASN A 22 24.76 -7.94 -13.56
CA ASN A 22 25.98 -8.75 -13.56
C ASN A 22 26.88 -8.49 -12.34
N GLU A 23 27.57 -7.34 -12.31
CA GLU A 23 28.62 -7.05 -11.33
C GLU A 23 28.09 -6.97 -9.90
N LYS A 24 27.01 -6.19 -9.67
CA LYS A 24 26.42 -6.08 -8.33
C LYS A 24 25.83 -7.41 -7.86
N LYS A 25 25.16 -8.14 -8.76
CA LYS A 25 24.63 -9.47 -8.47
C LYS A 25 25.74 -10.40 -7.96
N TRP A 26 26.92 -10.40 -8.60
CA TRP A 26 28.09 -11.15 -8.13
C TRP A 26 28.60 -10.66 -6.76
N ILE A 27 28.70 -9.34 -6.53
CA ILE A 27 29.13 -8.81 -5.22
C ILE A 27 28.17 -9.26 -4.11
N TYR A 28 26.87 -9.15 -4.33
CA TYR A 28 25.87 -9.55 -3.35
C TYR A 28 25.87 -11.06 -3.11
N GLN A 29 26.10 -11.88 -4.13
CA GLN A 29 26.19 -13.33 -4.03
C GLN A 29 27.48 -13.81 -3.36
N ASP A 30 28.63 -13.36 -3.85
CA ASP A 30 29.92 -13.99 -3.58
C ASP A 30 30.70 -13.31 -2.46
N LYS A 31 30.48 -12.01 -2.24
CA LYS A 31 31.16 -11.23 -1.20
C LYS A 31 30.27 -11.00 0.01
N LEU A 32 29.08 -10.44 -0.20
CA LEU A 32 28.22 -10.00 0.89
C LEU A 32 27.23 -11.07 1.36
N LYS A 33 27.01 -12.12 0.57
CA LYS A 33 26.10 -13.24 0.86
C LYS A 33 24.70 -12.74 1.25
N VAL A 34 24.21 -11.73 0.51
CA VAL A 34 22.86 -11.18 0.73
C VAL A 34 21.84 -12.28 0.41
N PRO A 35 20.88 -12.56 1.30
CA PRO A 35 19.96 -13.68 1.09
C PRO A 35 19.05 -13.57 -0.12
N GLU A 36 18.56 -12.37 -0.44
CA GLU A 36 17.68 -12.13 -1.58
C GLU A 36 18.08 -10.85 -2.33
N TYR A 37 18.03 -10.90 -3.65
CA TYR A 37 18.37 -9.78 -4.54
C TYR A 37 17.29 -9.61 -5.60
N PHE A 38 16.82 -8.39 -5.78
CA PHE A 38 15.78 -8.06 -6.76
C PHE A 38 16.25 -6.90 -7.63
N TRP A 39 15.73 -6.84 -8.85
CA TRP A 39 15.85 -5.65 -9.68
C TRP A 39 14.57 -5.40 -10.48
N TYR A 40 14.33 -4.15 -10.85
CA TYR A 40 13.18 -3.72 -11.65
C TYR A 40 13.53 -2.55 -12.56
N ASP A 41 13.11 -2.64 -13.82
CA ASP A 41 13.23 -1.62 -14.85
C ASP A 41 11.85 -0.99 -15.11
N PRO A 42 11.54 0.21 -14.55
CA PRO A 42 10.23 0.84 -14.72
C PRO A 42 9.96 1.35 -16.14
N TRP A 43 10.92 1.24 -17.07
CA TRP A 43 10.75 1.65 -18.46
C TRP A 43 10.42 0.49 -19.40
N THR A 44 10.86 -0.72 -19.06
CA THR A 44 10.56 -1.94 -19.85
C THR A 44 9.62 -2.90 -19.15
N ASP A 45 9.28 -2.62 -17.89
CA ASP A 45 8.51 -3.49 -17.01
C ASP A 45 9.17 -4.85 -16.77
N GLU A 46 10.50 -4.91 -16.89
CA GLU A 46 11.26 -6.12 -16.61
C GLU A 46 11.66 -6.12 -15.13
N TRP A 47 11.47 -7.26 -14.48
CA TRP A 47 11.95 -7.49 -13.11
C TRP A 47 12.39 -8.93 -12.92
N ALA A 48 13.20 -9.14 -11.89
CA ALA A 48 13.50 -10.47 -11.40
C ALA A 48 13.87 -10.44 -9.93
N GLY A 49 13.62 -11.56 -9.25
CA GLY A 49 14.10 -11.85 -7.92
C GLY A 49 15.02 -13.04 -7.91
N PHE A 50 15.98 -13.05 -7.00
CA PHE A 50 16.89 -14.16 -6.78
C PHE A 50 17.05 -14.45 -5.30
N ARG A 51 17.20 -15.72 -4.98
CA ARG A 51 17.44 -16.23 -3.62
C ARG A 51 18.75 -16.97 -3.56
N LEU A 52 19.55 -16.71 -2.53
CA LEU A 52 20.81 -17.40 -2.32
C LEU A 52 20.55 -18.81 -1.78
N THR A 53 20.80 -19.82 -2.60
CA THR A 53 20.70 -21.25 -2.28
C THR A 53 22.07 -21.88 -2.52
N GLU A 54 22.61 -22.58 -1.51
CA GLU A 54 23.92 -23.28 -1.60
C GLU A 54 25.08 -22.42 -2.16
N GLY A 55 25.04 -21.10 -1.90
CA GLY A 55 26.09 -20.16 -2.31
C GLY A 55 25.90 -19.52 -3.68
N ALA A 56 24.85 -19.87 -4.41
CA ALA A 56 24.49 -19.28 -5.70
C ALA A 56 23.07 -18.72 -5.72
N TYR A 57 22.82 -17.71 -6.54
CA TYR A 57 21.51 -17.12 -6.71
C TYR A 57 20.65 -17.94 -7.68
N GLU A 58 19.51 -18.40 -7.18
CA GLU A 58 18.45 -19.05 -7.96
C GLU A 58 17.31 -18.07 -8.21
N SER A 59 16.73 -18.10 -9.41
CA SER A 59 15.58 -17.22 -9.75
C SER A 59 14.36 -17.55 -8.91
N ILE A 60 13.72 -16.52 -8.37
CA ILE A 60 12.41 -16.60 -7.73
C ILE A 60 11.37 -16.58 -8.85
N GLN A 61 10.47 -17.55 -8.87
CA GLN A 61 9.33 -17.56 -9.79
C GLN A 61 8.24 -16.63 -9.25
N GLU A 62 7.56 -15.96 -10.16
CA GLU A 62 6.36 -15.19 -9.88
C GLU A 62 5.25 -16.12 -9.36
N ASP A 63 4.40 -15.61 -8.48
CA ASP A 63 3.18 -16.31 -8.06
C ASP A 63 2.03 -16.13 -9.08
N GLN A 64 0.82 -16.55 -8.70
CA GLN A 64 -0.35 -16.51 -9.60
C GLN A 64 -0.80 -15.09 -9.94
N ASP A 65 -0.39 -14.10 -9.14
CA ASP A 65 -0.78 -12.70 -9.27
C ASP A 65 0.38 -11.84 -9.81
N ASN A 66 1.40 -12.47 -10.40
CA ASN A 66 2.65 -11.81 -10.83
C ASN A 66 3.34 -11.08 -9.67
N HIS A 67 3.55 -11.74 -8.53
CA HIS A 67 4.36 -11.19 -7.44
C HIS A 67 5.66 -11.96 -7.21
N LEU A 68 6.69 -11.25 -6.73
CA LEU A 68 7.93 -11.86 -6.26
C LEU A 68 7.95 -11.96 -4.74
N ILE A 69 7.84 -13.18 -4.21
CA ILE A 69 7.74 -13.41 -2.76
C ILE A 69 9.13 -13.47 -2.10
N SER A 70 9.35 -12.54 -1.16
CA SER A 70 10.47 -12.56 -0.22
C SER A 70 10.16 -13.51 0.93
N ARG A 71 10.93 -14.61 1.04
CA ARG A 71 10.84 -15.53 2.19
C ARG A 71 11.48 -14.92 3.44
N LYS A 72 12.39 -13.97 3.26
CA LYS A 72 13.06 -13.28 4.37
C LYS A 72 12.14 -12.34 5.11
N LEU A 73 11.33 -11.58 4.39
CA LEU A 73 10.40 -10.62 4.98
C LEU A 73 9.00 -11.18 5.19
N ASN A 74 8.68 -12.33 4.57
CA ASN A 74 7.31 -12.85 4.47
C ASN A 74 6.35 -11.81 3.86
N LEU A 75 6.83 -11.17 2.79
CA LEU A 75 6.14 -10.15 2.02
C LEU A 75 6.32 -10.43 0.52
N ALA A 76 5.42 -9.90 -0.29
CA ALA A 76 5.51 -9.95 -1.73
C ALA A 76 5.87 -8.57 -2.29
N LEU A 77 6.69 -8.54 -3.34
CA LEU A 77 6.84 -7.36 -4.19
C LEU A 77 5.73 -7.40 -5.23
N CYS A 78 4.87 -6.38 -5.16
CA CYS A 78 3.78 -6.13 -6.07
C CYS A 78 4.09 -4.95 -6.98
N GLN A 79 3.55 -4.97 -8.20
CA GLN A 79 3.47 -3.79 -9.06
C GLN A 79 2.29 -2.91 -8.63
N TRP A 80 2.49 -1.60 -8.64
CA TRP A 80 1.50 -0.60 -8.26
C TRP A 80 1.59 0.59 -9.21
N GLU A 81 0.46 0.94 -9.83
CA GLU A 81 0.37 2.10 -10.71
C GLU A 81 0.13 3.38 -9.89
N GLY A 82 0.97 4.40 -10.12
CA GLY A 82 0.70 5.74 -9.64
C GLY A 82 1.90 6.67 -9.62
N LEU A 83 1.70 7.81 -8.96
CA LEU A 83 2.67 8.91 -8.93
C LEU A 83 3.68 8.73 -7.79
N TYR A 84 4.97 8.64 -8.14
CA TYR A 84 6.07 8.68 -7.19
C TYR A 84 7.16 9.63 -7.67
N GLN A 85 7.58 10.56 -6.81
CA GLN A 85 8.57 11.61 -7.14
C GLN A 85 8.30 12.32 -8.49
N ASP A 86 7.05 12.76 -8.67
CA ASP A 86 6.57 13.45 -9.89
C ASP A 86 6.62 12.61 -11.18
N VAL A 87 6.76 11.28 -11.05
CA VAL A 87 6.73 10.34 -12.18
C VAL A 87 5.55 9.38 -12.02
N ASP A 88 4.63 9.45 -12.98
CA ASP A 88 3.50 8.54 -13.10
C ASP A 88 3.93 7.29 -13.87
N SER A 89 3.93 6.14 -13.21
CA SER A 89 4.41 4.87 -13.77
C SER A 89 3.92 3.68 -12.94
N THR A 90 4.27 2.47 -13.38
CA THR A 90 4.24 1.28 -12.55
C THR A 90 5.47 1.27 -11.64
N TRP A 91 5.26 1.11 -10.33
CA TRP A 91 6.29 1.07 -9.30
C TRP A 91 6.19 -0.21 -8.49
N LEU A 92 7.29 -0.63 -7.86
CA LEU A 92 7.24 -1.71 -6.89
C LEU A 92 6.78 -1.21 -5.53
N ARG A 93 5.93 -2.00 -4.88
CA ARG A 93 5.53 -1.82 -3.48
C ARG A 93 5.48 -3.16 -2.76
N TRP A 94 5.62 -3.09 -1.44
CA TRP A 94 5.37 -4.24 -0.59
C TRP A 94 3.88 -4.48 -0.42
N CYS A 95 3.50 -5.74 -0.53
CA CYS A 95 2.20 -6.28 -0.19
C CYS A 95 2.38 -7.45 0.78
N ASP A 96 1.33 -7.75 1.56
CA ASP A 96 1.30 -8.99 2.31
C ASP A 96 1.17 -10.20 1.37
N THR A 97 1.21 -11.41 1.93
CA THR A 97 1.12 -12.66 1.16
C THR A 97 -0.26 -12.93 0.56
N GLU A 98 -1.26 -12.10 0.87
CA GLU A 98 -2.60 -12.14 0.28
C GLU A 98 -2.75 -11.09 -0.84
N GLY A 99 -1.69 -10.34 -1.15
CA GLY A 99 -1.69 -9.29 -2.16
C GLY A 99 -2.17 -7.93 -1.67
N ASN A 100 -2.44 -7.76 -0.37
CA ASN A 100 -2.86 -6.45 0.15
C ASN A 100 -1.66 -5.51 0.28
N LEU A 101 -1.75 -4.34 -0.36
CA LEU A 101 -0.71 -3.33 -0.35
C LEU A 101 -0.39 -2.83 1.06
N LEU A 102 0.90 -2.83 1.44
CA LEU A 102 1.34 -2.24 2.69
C LEU A 102 1.38 -0.72 2.58
N LEU A 103 0.39 -0.07 3.19
CA LEU A 103 0.28 1.38 3.22
C LEU A 103 1.41 2.04 4.02
N LEU A 104 1.93 3.14 3.48
CA LEU A 104 2.79 4.10 4.15
C LEU A 104 2.03 4.74 5.34
N LEU A 105 2.76 5.28 6.31
CA LEU A 105 2.15 5.94 7.47
C LEU A 105 1.23 7.09 7.05
N SER A 106 1.66 7.93 6.11
CA SER A 106 0.87 9.03 5.56
C SER A 106 -0.40 8.56 4.85
N GLU A 107 -0.36 7.43 4.16
CA GLU A 107 -1.53 6.84 3.51
C GLU A 107 -2.52 6.30 4.55
N LYS A 108 -2.01 5.63 5.60
CA LYS A 108 -2.84 5.18 6.73
C LYS A 108 -3.52 6.34 7.44
N GLU A 109 -2.79 7.42 7.70
CA GLU A 109 -3.32 8.63 8.32
C GLU A 109 -4.41 9.28 7.46
N ARG A 110 -4.14 9.46 6.15
CA ARG A 110 -5.12 9.99 5.21
C ARG A 110 -6.37 9.11 5.14
N HIS A 111 -6.19 7.79 5.11
CA HIS A 111 -7.30 6.84 5.10
C HIS A 111 -8.16 6.95 6.37
N ARG A 112 -7.53 7.04 7.55
CA ARG A 112 -8.23 7.25 8.83
C ARG A 112 -9.00 8.58 8.84
N ALA A 113 -8.35 9.67 8.43
CA ALA A 113 -8.97 10.99 8.35
C ALA A 113 -10.18 10.98 7.40
N ASN A 114 -10.07 10.32 6.25
CA ASN A 114 -11.18 10.19 5.30
C ASN A 114 -12.35 9.40 5.88
N ILE A 115 -12.07 8.29 6.59
CA ILE A 115 -13.11 7.50 7.27
C ILE A 115 -13.80 8.33 8.34
N GLU A 116 -13.04 9.04 9.17
CA GLU A 116 -13.56 9.87 10.24
C GLU A 116 -14.43 11.01 9.69
N HIS A 117 -13.95 11.68 8.64
CA HIS A 117 -14.71 12.72 7.95
C HIS A 117 -16.01 12.20 7.34
N LEU A 118 -16.00 11.01 6.72
CA LEU A 118 -17.21 10.39 6.20
C LEU A 118 -18.22 10.05 7.30
N ARG A 119 -17.74 9.53 8.44
CA ARG A 119 -18.58 9.22 9.61
C ARG A 119 -19.21 10.49 10.20
N ALA A 120 -18.42 11.54 10.41
CA ALA A 120 -18.89 12.82 10.92
C ALA A 120 -19.96 13.43 10.01
N ASN A 121 -19.76 13.38 8.69
CA ASN A 121 -20.75 13.86 7.72
C ASN A 121 -22.04 13.03 7.75
N GLN A 122 -21.93 11.72 7.89
CA GLN A 122 -23.10 10.84 7.98
C GLN A 122 -23.90 11.11 9.27
N GLU A 123 -23.23 11.30 10.40
CA GLU A 123 -23.87 11.62 11.68
C GLU A 123 -24.58 12.98 11.63
N ARG A 124 -23.90 14.00 11.09
CA ARG A 124 -24.51 15.33 10.88
C ARG A 124 -25.76 15.26 10.03
N GLN A 125 -25.72 14.51 8.93
CA GLN A 125 -26.88 14.34 8.06
C GLN A 125 -28.05 13.66 8.79
N ARG A 126 -27.78 12.68 9.66
CA ARG A 126 -28.82 12.03 10.47
C ARG A 126 -29.43 12.99 11.49
N ALA A 127 -28.59 13.74 12.21
CA ALA A 127 -29.04 14.74 13.18
C ALA A 127 -29.91 15.83 12.50
N ASP A 128 -29.51 16.31 11.33
CA ASP A 128 -30.29 17.28 10.56
C ASP A 128 -31.64 16.70 10.10
N GLN A 129 -31.67 15.42 9.67
CA GLN A 129 -32.92 14.74 9.30
C GLN A 129 -33.85 14.54 10.49
N GLU A 130 -33.33 14.15 11.65
CA GLU A 130 -34.11 13.98 12.88
C GLU A 130 -34.67 15.32 13.36
N ARG A 131 -33.85 16.38 13.34
CA ARG A 131 -34.31 17.74 13.67
C ARG A 131 -35.43 18.20 12.76
N GLN A 132 -35.30 18.02 11.44
CA GLN A 132 -36.36 18.36 10.49
C GLN A 132 -37.64 17.55 10.72
N ARG A 133 -37.53 16.28 11.15
CA ARG A 133 -38.71 15.46 11.48
C ARG A 133 -39.37 15.95 12.77
N ALA A 134 -38.59 16.28 13.79
CA ALA A 134 -39.08 16.83 15.05
C ALA A 134 -39.79 18.17 14.83
N ASP A 135 -39.17 19.09 14.08
CA ASP A 135 -39.74 20.40 13.76
C ASP A 135 -41.08 20.25 13.01
N ARG A 136 -41.16 19.34 12.01
CA ARG A 136 -42.41 19.04 11.31
C ARG A 136 -43.48 18.45 12.22
N LEU A 137 -43.10 17.57 13.14
CA LEU A 137 -44.05 16.96 14.09
C LEU A 137 -44.60 18.01 15.06
N VAL A 138 -43.74 18.90 15.57
CA VAL A 138 -44.14 20.03 16.41
C VAL A 138 -45.14 20.93 15.68
N GLU A 139 -44.88 21.26 14.41
CA GLU A 139 -45.79 22.05 13.58
C GLU A 139 -47.14 21.35 13.36
N GLN A 140 -47.12 20.03 13.10
CA GLN A 140 -48.34 19.22 12.99
C GLN A 140 -49.16 19.19 14.29
N LEU A 141 -48.51 19.05 15.45
CA LEU A 141 -49.17 19.06 16.76
C LEU A 141 -49.85 20.41 17.06
N LYS A 142 -49.15 21.52 16.76
CA LYS A 142 -49.72 22.87 16.89
C LYS A 142 -50.96 23.05 16.01
N ASN A 143 -50.91 22.57 14.77
CA ASN A 143 -52.07 22.61 13.85
C ASN A 143 -53.27 21.78 14.33
N LEU A 144 -53.02 20.74 15.14
CA LEU A 144 -54.06 19.92 15.78
C LEU A 144 -54.57 20.51 17.11
N GLY A 145 -54.09 21.68 17.52
CA GLY A 145 -54.49 22.36 18.75
C GLY A 145 -53.86 21.77 20.03
N VAL A 146 -52.83 20.91 19.88
CA VAL A 146 -52.07 20.36 21.01
C VAL A 146 -50.87 21.28 21.27
N ASN A 147 -50.76 21.81 22.50
CA ASN A 147 -49.65 22.67 22.87
C ASN A 147 -48.44 21.80 23.26
N PRO A 148 -47.33 21.81 22.50
CA PRO A 148 -46.20 20.91 22.73
C PRO A 148 -45.41 21.21 24.02
N ASP A 149 -45.55 22.43 24.57
CA ASP A 149 -44.86 22.89 25.77
C ASP A 149 -45.54 22.43 27.08
N ASP A 150 -46.75 21.85 27.03
CA ASP A 150 -47.47 21.40 28.23
C ASP A 150 -46.92 20.07 28.79
N SER A 151 -45.84 19.52 28.21
CA SER A 151 -45.27 18.20 28.55
C SER A 151 -43.87 18.22 29.19
N LEU A 152 -43.35 19.38 29.61
CA LEU A 152 -42.05 19.54 30.30
C LEU A 152 -42.22 19.85 31.79
#